data_AF-A0A433I1Q8-F1
#
_entry.id   AF-A0A433I1Q8-F1
#
_cell.length_a   1.000
_cell.length_b   1.000
_cell.length_c   1.000
_cell.angle_alpha   90.00
_cell.angle_beta   90.00
_cell.angle_gamma   90.00
#
_symmetry.space_group_name_H-M   'P 1'
#
loop_
_entity.id
_entity.type
_entity.pdbx_description
1 polymer ?
#
loop_
_entity_poly.entity_id
_entity_poly.type
_entity_poly.pdbx_seq_one_letter_code
_entity_poly.pdbx_strand_id
1 'polypeptide(L)' 'MDEPSYGVGHVWLVDPLARTLEAFELHDGRWLLLGAIKEDDPVRFPPFAAVTFSLADLWV' A
#
# COMPACT_ATOMS: atom_id res chain seq x y z
N MET A 1 27.20 -5.78 7.74
CA MET A 1 26.45 -6.87 8.38
C MET A 1 25.04 -6.69 7.86
N ASP A 2 24.67 -7.46 6.83
CA ASP A 2 23.33 -7.33 6.26
C ASP A 2 22.33 -7.86 7.28
N GLU A 3 21.45 -6.98 7.77
CA GLU A 3 20.27 -7.40 8.51
C GLU A 3 19.41 -8.27 7.59
N PRO A 4 18.74 -9.32 8.11
CA PRO A 4 17.88 -10.15 7.29
C PRO A 4 16.73 -9.31 6.73
N SER A 5 16.78 -9.02 5.43
CA SER A 5 15.65 -8.47 4.67
C SER A 5 14.64 -9.58 4.43
N TYR A 6 13.41 -9.41 4.91
CA TYR A 6 12.32 -10.39 4.76
C TYR A 6 11.74 -10.48 3.33
N GLY A 7 12.40 -9.89 2.32
CA GLY A 7 11.95 -9.94 0.92
C GLY A 7 10.68 -9.15 0.63
N VAL A 8 10.33 -8.17 1.47
CA VAL A 8 9.13 -7.34 1.30
C VAL A 8 9.34 -6.37 0.14
N GLY A 9 8.63 -6.57 -0.97
CA GLY A 9 8.68 -5.70 -2.15
C GLY A 9 7.63 -4.59 -2.17
N HIS A 10 6.56 -4.70 -1.38
CA HIS A 10 5.45 -3.75 -1.37
C HIS A 10 4.93 -3.51 0.04
N VAL A 11 4.58 -2.26 0.35
CA VAL A 11 4.02 -1.84 1.64
C VAL A 11 2.82 -0.93 1.41
N TRP A 12 1.76 -1.15 2.16
CA TRP A 12 0.65 -0.20 2.29
C TRP A 12 0.69 0.43 3.67
N LEU A 13 0.65 1.76 3.73
CA LEU A 13 0.40 2.52 4.94
C LEU A 13 -1.09 2.89 4.96
N VAL A 14 -1.79 2.42 5.99
CA VAL A 14 -3.22 2.57 6.13
C VAL A 14 -3.47 3.42 7.38
N ASP A 15 -4.14 4.56 7.22
CA ASP A 15 -4.60 5.39 8.34
C ASP A 15 -6.13 5.26 8.45
N PRO A 16 -6.65 4.50 9.43
CA PRO A 16 -8.09 4.33 9.60
C PRO A 16 -8.83 5.58 10.08
N LEU A 17 -8.14 6.51 10.76
CA LEU A 17 -8.74 7.76 11.24
C LEU A 17 -8.90 8.74 10.09
N ALA A 18 -7.86 8.89 9.26
CA ALA A 18 -7.90 9.71 8.06
C ALA A 18 -8.60 9.01 6.88
N ARG A 19 -8.83 7.70 6.98
CA ARG A 19 -9.36 6.82 5.92
C ARG A 19 -8.55 6.93 4.63
N THR A 20 -7.23 6.80 4.75
CA THR A 20 -6.30 6.87 3.62
C THR A 20 -5.49 5.60 3.48
N LEU A 21 -4.99 5.39 2.27
CA LEU A 21 -4.01 4.37 1.95
C LEU A 21 -2.92 4.95 1.04
N GLU A 22 -1.66 4.78 1.44
CA GLU A 22 -0.48 5.07 0.63
C GLU A 22 0.22 3.76 0.27
N ALA A 23 0.44 3.52 -1.02
CA ALA A 23 1.08 2.30 -1.51
C ALA A 23 2.52 2.58 -1.96
N PHE A 24 3.45 1.71 -1.55
CA PHE A 24 4.87 1.82 -1.86
C PHE A 24 5.43 0.53 -2.48
N GLU A 25 6.41 0.68 -3.36
CA GLU A 25 7.26 -0.39 -3.89
C GLU A 25 8.71 -0.18 -3.44
N LEU A 26 9.41 -1.27 -3.09
CA LEU A 26 10.84 -1.25 -2.81
C LEU A 26 11.61 -1.31 -4.14
N HIS A 27 12.30 -0.22 -4.48
CA HIS A 27 13.12 -0.12 -5.66
C HIS A 27 14.53 0.36 -5.28
N ASP A 28 15.56 -0.43 -5.59
CA ASP A 28 16.97 -0.14 -5.26
C ASP A 28 17.19 0.28 -3.79
N GLY A 29 16.52 -0.42 -2.87
CA GLY A 29 16.62 -0.16 -1.43
C GLY A 29 15.89 1.10 -0.95
N ARG A 30 15.04 1.71 -1.80
CA ARG A 30 14.23 2.89 -1.46
C ARG A 30 12.75 2.61 -1.68
N TRP A 31 11.92 3.15 -0.79
CA TRP A 31 10.47 3.09 -0.95
C TRP A 31 9.99 4.18 -1.89
N LEU A 32 9.38 3.78 -3.00
CA LEU A 32 8.78 4.68 -3.98
C LEU A 32 7.26 4.69 -3.80
N LEU A 33 6.66 5.87 -3.71
CA LEU A 33 5.21 6.03 -3.64
C LEU A 33 4.58 5.71 -4.99
N LEU A 34 3.73 4.68 -5.03
CA LEU A 34 2.92 4.31 -6.19
C LEU A 34 1.64 5.13 -6.28
N GLY A 35 1.09 5.54 -5.13
CA GLY A 35 -0.07 6.40 -5.05
C GLY A 35 -0.63 6.53 -3.63
N ALA A 36 -1.45 7.55 -3.45
CA ALA A 36 -2.20 7.83 -2.24
C ALA A 36 -3.68 8.00 -2.60
N ILE A 37 -4.56 7.32 -1.88
CA ILE A 37 -6.00 7.31 -2.08
C ILE A 37 -6.73 7.48 -0.75
N LYS A 38 -8.02 7.84 -0.79
CA LYS A 38 -8.81 8.11 0.41
C LYS A 38 -10.28 7.72 0.27
N GLU A 39 -10.97 7.67 1.40
CA GLU A 39 -12.42 7.44 1.49
C GLU A 39 -12.85 6.15 0.78
N ASP A 40 -13.59 6.22 -0.33
CA ASP A 40 -14.11 5.09 -1.10
C ASP A 40 -13.37 4.85 -2.42
N ASP A 41 -12.25 5.56 -2.64
CA ASP A 41 -11.40 5.42 -3.83
C ASP A 41 -11.07 3.94 -4.11
N PRO A 42 -11.00 3.54 -5.40
CA PRO A 42 -10.71 2.17 -5.78
C PRO A 42 -9.25 1.80 -5.47
N VAL A 43 -9.06 0.73 -4.68
CA VAL A 43 -7.74 0.14 -4.42
C VAL A 43 -7.34 -0.74 -5.59
N ARG A 44 -6.20 -0.46 -6.20
CA ARG A 44 -5.65 -1.20 -7.37
C ARG A 44 -4.11 -1.29 -7.36
N PHE A 45 -3.51 -1.21 -6.18
CA PHE A 45 -2.06 -1.23 -6.00
C PHE A 45 -1.52 -2.65 -5.79
N PRO A 46 -0.25 -2.93 -6.12
CA PRO A 46 0.43 -4.16 -5.69
C PRO A 46 0.39 -4.30 -4.15
N PRO A 47 0.37 -5.53 -3.61
CA PRO A 47 0.53 -6.80 -4.32
C PRO A 47 -0.77 -7.33 -4.95
N PHE A 48 -1.89 -6.61 -4.82
CA PHE A 48 -3.23 -7.06 -5.26
C PHE A 48 -3.77 -6.31 -6.48
N ALA A 49 -2.91 -5.71 -7.31
CA ALA A 49 -3.31 -4.89 -8.47
C ALA A 49 -4.16 -5.65 -9.52
N ALA A 50 -4.22 -6.98 -9.46
CA ALA A 50 -5.08 -7.81 -10.31
C ALA A 50 -6.58 -7.72 -9.95
N VAL A 51 -6.91 -7.24 -8.75
CA VAL A 51 -8.28 -7.05 -8.27
C VAL A 51 -8.50 -5.61 -7.84
N THR A 52 -9.72 -5.12 -8.01
CA THR A 52 -10.13 -3.80 -7.53
C THR A 52 -11.20 -3.98 -6.47
N PHE A 53 -11.06 -3.24 -5.36
CA PHE A 53 -12.07 -3.16 -4.29
C PHE A 53 -12.16 -1.71 -3.78
N SER A 54 -13.20 -1.37 -3.02
CA SER A 54 -13.32 -0.02 -2.46
C SER A 54 -12.46 0.11 -1.21
N LEU A 55 -11.77 1.23 -1.04
CA LEU A 55 -11.05 1.49 0.20
C LEU A 55 -12.00 1.52 1.42
N ALA A 56 -13.27 1.86 1.21
CA ALA A 56 -14.28 1.86 2.25
C ALA A 56 -14.48 0.48 2.91
N ASP A 57 -14.17 -0.61 2.20
CA ASP A 57 -14.32 -1.99 2.70
C ASP A 57 -13.33 -2.32 3.85
N LEU A 58 -12.30 -1.50 4.07
CA LEU A 58 -11.32 -1.70 5.15
C LEU A 58 -11.81 -1.21 6.53
N TRP A 59 -12.91 -0.47 6.59
CA TRP A 59 -13.39 0.18 7.80
C TRP A 59 -14.67 -0.49 8.29
N VAL A 60 -14.66 -1.04 9.51
CA VAL A 60 -15.83 -1.68 10.16
C VAL A 60 -16.15 -0.97 11.46
#